data_AF-A0A7C7GIS6-F1
#
_entry.id   AF-A0A7C7GIS6-F1
#
_cell.length_a   1.000
_cell.length_b   1.000
_cell.length_c   1.000
_cell.angle_alpha   90.00
_cell.angle_beta   90.00
_cell.angle_gamma   90.00
#
_symmetry.space_group_name_H-M   'P 1'
#
loop_
_entity.id
_entity.type
_entity.pdbx_description
1 polymer ?
#
loop_
_entity_poly.entity_id
_entity_poly.type
_entity_poly.pdbx_seq_one_letter_code
_entity_poly.pdbx_strand_id
1 'polypeptide(L)'
;MGPLGNRHASCVDRLVDLLTLLTRQQAITRVQNPVHINDYSTVEPDLMLLVRRDDFYVSDRPSSSDVLLLVEVSDTTLQYDRNVKFPIYANAGIVEVWIADLQSMQLKIFSQPSSDYLTT
;
A
#
# COMPACT_ATOMS: atom_id res chain seq x y z
N MET A 1 -7.11 2.40 -17.04
CA MET A 1 -6.60 3.52 -16.23
C MET A 1 -6.08 4.61 -17.17
N GLY A 2 -6.32 5.88 -16.85
CA GLY A 2 -5.67 6.99 -17.54
C GLY A 2 -4.21 7.13 -17.08
N PRO A 3 -3.40 7.98 -17.73
CA PRO A 3 -2.03 8.24 -17.30
C PRO A 3 -2.00 8.73 -15.85
N LEU A 4 -0.99 8.28 -15.09
CA LEU A 4 -0.73 8.74 -13.73
C LEU A 4 -0.52 10.26 -13.75
N GLY A 5 -1.26 10.99 -12.92
CA GLY A 5 -1.11 12.43 -12.80
C GLY A 5 0.23 12.79 -12.14
N ASN A 6 0.86 13.89 -12.57
CA ASN A 6 2.15 14.34 -12.00
C ASN A 6 2.12 14.53 -10.47
N ARG A 7 0.95 14.89 -9.90
CA ARG A 7 0.76 15.03 -8.45
C ARG A 7 0.90 13.69 -7.73
N HIS A 8 0.28 12.64 -8.27
CA HIS A 8 0.39 11.29 -7.76
C HIS A 8 1.85 10.81 -7.82
N ALA A 9 2.47 10.87 -9.00
CA ALA A 9 3.85 10.42 -9.19
C ALA A 9 4.82 11.13 -8.23
N SER A 10 4.72 12.46 -8.13
CA SER A 10 5.57 13.22 -7.21
C SER A 10 5.32 12.87 -5.73
N CYS A 11 4.09 12.56 -5.34
CA CYS A 11 3.80 12.13 -3.97
C CYS A 11 4.41 10.76 -3.67
N VAL A 12 4.25 9.79 -4.58
CA VAL A 12 4.87 8.48 -4.48
C VAL A 12 6.39 8.61 -4.39
N ASP A 13 7.04 9.36 -5.28
CA ASP A 13 8.50 9.54 -5.29
C ASP A 13 9.01 10.09 -3.94
N ARG A 14 8.31 11.08 -3.36
CA ARG A 14 8.66 11.64 -2.05
C ARG A 14 8.49 10.65 -0.91
N LEU A 15 7.43 9.84 -0.95
CA LEU A 15 7.21 8.79 0.05
C LEU A 15 8.30 7.71 -0.06
N VAL A 16 8.68 7.32 -1.28
CA VAL A 16 9.76 6.35 -1.53
C VAL A 16 11.07 6.84 -0.94
N ASP A 17 11.47 8.09 -1.23
CA ASP A 17 12.70 8.68 -0.71
C ASP A 17 12.71 8.70 0.82
N LEU A 18 11.65 9.24 1.43
CA LEU A 18 11.50 9.34 2.88
C LEU A 18 11.52 7.96 3.56
N LEU A 19 10.66 7.05 3.13
CA LEU A 19 10.52 5.75 3.80
C LEU A 19 11.76 4.90 3.62
N THR A 20 12.37 4.89 2.43
CA THR A 20 13.62 4.17 2.19
C THR A 20 14.76 4.68 3.06
N LEU A 21 14.83 6.00 3.30
CA LEU A 21 15.79 6.59 4.22
C LEU A 21 15.54 6.15 5.67
N LEU A 22 14.29 6.24 6.14
CA LEU A 22 13.91 5.96 7.53
C LEU A 22 14.00 4.48 7.89
N THR A 23 13.69 3.58 6.95
CA THR A 23 13.62 2.13 7.20
C THR A 23 14.78 1.38 6.56
N ARG A 24 15.87 2.09 6.23
CA ARG A 24 17.04 1.51 5.57
C ARG A 24 17.55 0.30 6.37
N GLN A 25 17.77 -0.82 5.69
CA GLN A 25 18.20 -2.10 6.27
C GLN A 25 17.19 -2.78 7.22
N GLN A 26 16.01 -2.21 7.46
CA GLN A 26 14.98 -2.82 8.32
C GLN A 26 13.79 -3.33 7.50
N ALA A 27 13.48 -2.67 6.39
CA ALA A 27 12.39 -3.04 5.48
C ALA A 27 12.84 -2.95 4.01
N ILE A 28 12.00 -3.46 3.12
CA ILE A 28 12.11 -3.26 1.67
C ILE A 28 10.97 -2.33 1.23
N THR A 29 11.30 -1.18 0.65
CA THR A 29 10.32 -0.34 -0.04
C THR A 29 10.05 -0.91 -1.42
N ARG A 30 8.77 -1.16 -1.74
CA ARG A 30 8.33 -1.70 -3.02
C ARG A 30 7.23 -0.80 -3.59
N VAL A 31 7.35 -0.45 -4.87
CA VAL A 31 6.50 0.55 -5.54
C VAL A 31 5.80 -0.11 -6.70
N GLN A 32 4.49 0.10 -6.85
CA GLN A 32 3.69 -0.38 -7.98
C GLN A 32 4.01 -1.83 -8.38
N ASN A 33 3.92 -2.73 -7.39
CA ASN A 33 4.22 -4.13 -7.58
C ASN A 33 3.19 -5.00 -6.84
N PRO A 34 2.91 -6.20 -7.33
CA PRO A 34 1.87 -7.04 -6.76
C PRO A 34 2.26 -7.57 -5.37
N VAL A 35 1.25 -7.71 -4.53
CA VAL A 35 1.26 -8.53 -3.31
C VAL A 35 0.20 -9.60 -3.41
N HIS A 36 0.52 -10.81 -2.93
CA HIS A 36 -0.42 -11.91 -2.87
C HIS A 36 -1.33 -11.75 -1.66
N ILE A 37 -2.64 -11.72 -1.92
CA ILE A 37 -3.67 -11.65 -0.88
C ILE A 37 -4.16 -13.04 -0.52
N ASN A 38 -4.24 -13.92 -1.51
CA ASN A 38 -4.51 -15.35 -1.36
C ASN A 38 -3.95 -16.10 -2.57
N ASP A 39 -4.19 -17.41 -2.63
CA ASP A 39 -3.68 -18.29 -3.69
C ASP A 39 -4.13 -17.90 -5.11
N TYR A 40 -5.19 -17.09 -5.25
CA TYR A 40 -5.83 -16.78 -6.53
C TYR A 40 -5.83 -15.29 -6.88
N SER A 41 -5.45 -14.41 -5.96
CA SER A 41 -5.63 -12.96 -6.10
C SER A 41 -4.38 -12.19 -5.70
N THR A 42 -3.97 -11.32 -6.61
CA THR A 42 -2.97 -10.29 -6.37
C THR A 42 -3.61 -8.91 -6.48
N VAL A 43 -3.02 -7.97 -5.77
CA VAL A 43 -3.36 -6.55 -5.83
C VAL A 43 -2.06 -5.78 -6.01
N GLU A 44 -2.12 -4.65 -6.71
CA GLU A 44 -0.98 -3.79 -6.96
C GLU A 44 -1.19 -2.45 -6.23
N PRO A 45 -0.56 -2.27 -5.06
CA PRO A 45 -0.56 -0.99 -4.35
C PRO A 45 0.48 -0.03 -4.93
N ASP A 46 0.27 1.26 -4.69
CA ASP A 46 1.23 2.28 -5.12
C ASP A 46 2.57 2.13 -4.38
N LEU A 47 2.53 1.84 -3.08
CA LEU A 47 3.71 1.64 -2.27
C LEU A 47 3.46 0.64 -1.13
N MET A 48 4.48 -0.15 -0.81
CA MET A 48 4.51 -1.02 0.36
C MET A 48 5.87 -0.96 1.07
N LEU A 49 5.86 -1.11 2.38
CA LEU A 49 7.01 -1.57 3.15
C LEU A 49 6.83 -3.04 3.47
N LEU A 50 7.82 -3.84 3.08
CA LEU A 50 7.84 -5.28 3.34
C LEU A 50 8.85 -5.60 4.43
N VAL A 51 8.57 -6.68 5.17
CA VAL A 51 9.57 -7.35 6.01
C VAL A 51 10.83 -7.57 5.18
N ARG A 52 11.98 -7.21 5.74
CA ARG A 52 13.24 -7.39 5.02
C ARG A 52 13.59 -8.85 4.93
N ARG A 53 13.86 -9.32 3.71
CA ARG A 53 14.50 -10.60 3.43
C ARG A 53 15.75 -10.38 2.60
N ASP A 54 16.79 -11.16 2.86
CA ASP A 54 18.07 -11.05 2.14
C ASP A 54 17.95 -11.45 0.67
N ASP A 55 16.98 -12.31 0.33
CA ASP A 55 16.69 -12.76 -1.02
C ASP A 55 15.80 -11.80 -1.81
N PHE A 56 15.37 -10.69 -1.19
CA PHE A 56 14.44 -9.71 -1.78
C PHE A 56 13.18 -10.32 -2.40
N TYR A 57 12.67 -11.43 -1.83
CA TYR A 57 11.49 -12.15 -2.32
C TYR A 57 11.68 -12.73 -3.73
N VAL A 58 12.90 -13.14 -4.11
CA VAL A 58 13.11 -13.85 -5.39
C VAL A 58 12.63 -15.29 -5.34
N SER A 59 12.75 -15.96 -4.19
CA SER A 59 12.34 -17.36 -4.03
C SER A 59 10.83 -17.54 -3.86
N ASP A 60 10.16 -16.54 -3.30
CA ASP A 60 8.70 -16.50 -3.19
C ASP A 60 8.20 -15.06 -3.12
N ARG A 61 7.00 -14.81 -3.65
CA ARG A 61 6.39 -13.47 -3.70
C ARG A 61 5.89 -13.07 -2.31
N PRO A 62 5.85 -11.76 -1.99
CA PRO A 62 5.34 -11.32 -0.70
C PRO A 62 3.85 -11.64 -0.57
N SER A 63 3.49 -12.14 0.61
CA SER A 63 2.11 -12.32 1.07
C SER A 63 1.63 -11.09 1.83
N SER A 64 0.35 -11.02 2.18
CA SER A 64 -0.17 -9.97 3.06
C SER A 64 0.54 -9.89 4.42
N SER A 65 0.99 -11.04 4.96
CA SER A 65 1.69 -11.11 6.25
C SER A 65 3.09 -10.49 6.22
N ASP A 66 3.66 -10.32 5.03
CA ASP A 66 4.94 -9.66 4.82
C ASP A 66 4.83 -8.13 4.78
N VAL A 67 3.61 -7.58 4.70
CA VAL A 67 3.37 -6.15 4.53
C VAL A 67 3.35 -5.45 5.89
N LEU A 68 4.35 -4.61 6.13
CA LEU A 68 4.46 -3.75 7.31
C LEU A 68 3.64 -2.46 7.18
N LEU A 69 3.52 -1.94 5.95
CA LEU A 69 2.73 -0.77 5.59
C LEU A 69 2.31 -0.89 4.13
N LEU A 70 1.05 -0.59 3.82
CA LEU A 70 0.53 -0.43 2.46
C LEU A 70 0.02 1.00 2.28
N VAL A 71 0.39 1.66 1.18
CA VAL A 71 -0.05 3.02 0.87
C VAL A 71 -0.71 3.08 -0.50
N GLU A 72 -1.88 3.71 -0.56
CA GLU A 72 -2.54 4.16 -1.78
C GLU A 72 -2.50 5.69 -1.86
N VAL A 73 -2.14 6.23 -3.02
CA VAL A 73 -2.07 7.67 -3.30
C VAL A 73 -3.19 8.04 -4.26
N SER A 74 -4.31 8.51 -3.71
CA SER A 74 -5.52 8.78 -4.47
C SER A 74 -5.58 10.22 -4.98
N ASP A 75 -5.51 10.43 -6.30
CA ASP A 75 -5.85 11.73 -6.91
C ASP A 75 -7.31 11.75 -7.35
N THR A 76 -7.70 10.88 -8.28
CA THR A 76 -9.11 10.72 -8.72
C THR A 76 -9.71 9.38 -8.33
N THR A 77 -8.92 8.52 -7.69
CA THR A 77 -9.24 7.11 -7.40
C THR A 77 -9.73 6.87 -5.98
N LEU A 78 -9.93 7.91 -5.16
CA LEU A 78 -10.22 7.77 -3.73
C LEU A 78 -11.38 6.82 -3.41
N GLN A 79 -12.47 6.87 -4.18
CA GLN A 79 -13.61 5.98 -3.97
C GLN A 79 -13.26 4.52 -4.26
N TYR A 80 -12.44 4.27 -5.28
CA TYR A 80 -11.98 2.93 -5.62
C TYR A 80 -11.01 2.40 -4.55
N ASP A 81 -10.03 3.22 -4.16
CA ASP A 81 -9.02 2.84 -3.16
C ASP A 81 -9.68 2.55 -1.80
N ARG A 82 -10.67 3.37 -1.41
CA ARG A 82 -11.41 3.21 -0.15
C ARG A 82 -12.45 2.08 -0.18
N ASN A 83 -13.24 1.95 -1.25
CA ASN A 83 -14.42 1.07 -1.22
C ASN A 83 -14.16 -0.29 -1.87
N VAL A 84 -13.10 -0.44 -2.66
CA VAL A 84 -12.75 -1.69 -3.35
C VAL A 84 -11.46 -2.27 -2.80
N LYS A 85 -10.37 -1.50 -2.83
CA LYS A 85 -9.04 -2.00 -2.44
C LYS A 85 -8.91 -2.17 -0.93
N PHE A 86 -9.28 -1.16 -0.14
CA PHE A 86 -9.13 -1.20 1.32
C PHE A 86 -9.80 -2.42 1.99
N PRO A 87 -11.07 -2.79 1.67
CA PRO A 87 -11.66 -4.00 2.24
C PRO A 87 -10.89 -5.29 1.92
N ILE A 88 -10.25 -5.36 0.74
CA ILE A 88 -9.38 -6.49 0.37
C ILE A 88 -8.17 -6.53 1.30
N TYR A 89 -7.50 -5.39 1.53
CA TYR A 89 -6.34 -5.31 2.42
C TYR A 89 -6.68 -5.65 3.87
N ALA A 90 -7.81 -5.13 4.37
CA ALA A 90 -8.29 -5.39 5.72
C ALA A 90 -8.61 -6.88 5.91
N ASN A 91 -9.34 -7.49 4.97
CA ASN A 91 -9.65 -8.92 5.02
C ASN A 91 -8.40 -9.81 4.86
N ALA A 92 -7.36 -9.33 4.20
CA ALA A 92 -6.08 -10.02 4.07
C ALA A 92 -5.22 -9.96 5.34
N GLY A 93 -5.65 -9.21 6.35
CA GLY A 93 -4.92 -9.04 7.61
C GLY A 93 -3.73 -8.09 7.52
N ILE A 94 -3.67 -7.19 6.52
CA ILE A 94 -2.62 -6.18 6.44
C ILE A 94 -2.78 -5.22 7.63
N VAL A 95 -1.73 -5.08 8.43
CA VAL A 95 -1.80 -4.48 9.76
C VAL A 95 -1.76 -2.95 9.77
N GLU A 96 -1.33 -2.32 8.67
CA GLU A 96 -1.24 -0.86 8.56
C GLU A 96 -1.49 -0.45 7.11
N VAL A 97 -2.56 0.32 6.88
CA VAL A 97 -2.98 0.78 5.55
C VAL A 97 -3.20 2.27 5.57
N TRP A 98 -2.55 2.98 4.65
CA TRP A 98 -2.66 4.43 4.48
C TRP A 98 -3.30 4.76 3.14
N ILE A 99 -4.23 5.71 3.15
CA ILE A 99 -4.82 6.28 1.92
C ILE A 99 -4.57 7.79 1.94
N ALA A 100 -3.72 8.27 1.02
CA ALA A 100 -3.43 9.68 0.84
C ALA A 100 -4.39 10.28 -0.21
N ASP A 101 -5.38 11.04 0.23
CA ASP A 101 -6.26 11.81 -0.63
C ASP A 101 -5.58 13.12 -1.04
N LEU A 102 -5.12 13.19 -2.28
CA LEU A 102 -4.43 14.36 -2.81
C LEU A 102 -5.38 15.52 -3.13
N GLN A 103 -6.69 15.29 -3.29
CA GLN A 103 -7.64 16.39 -3.55
C GLN A 103 -7.94 17.15 -2.26
N SER A 104 -8.23 16.43 -1.17
CA SER A 104 -8.50 17.03 0.13
C SER A 104 -7.25 17.29 0.97
N MET A 105 -6.08 16.82 0.51
CA MET A 105 -4.80 16.89 1.24
C MET A 105 -4.89 16.22 2.62
N GLN A 106 -5.52 15.04 2.67
CA GLN A 106 -5.72 14.27 3.89
C GLN A 106 -5.04 12.92 3.81
N LEU A 107 -4.44 12.49 4.92
CA LEU A 107 -3.96 11.13 5.09
C LEU A 107 -4.93 10.39 6.02
N LYS A 108 -5.50 9.30 5.52
CA LYS A 108 -6.28 8.36 6.33
C LYS A 108 -5.39 7.19 6.72
N ILE A 109 -5.35 6.91 8.01
CA ILE A 109 -4.53 5.87 8.61
C ILE A 109 -5.45 4.82 9.21
N PHE A 110 -5.22 3.57 8.86
CA PHE A 110 -5.96 2.42 9.36
C PHE A 110 -4.97 1.42 9.96
N SER A 111 -4.89 1.41 11.29
CA SER A 111 -4.08 0.46 12.05
C SER A 111 -4.93 -0.74 12.46
N GLN A 112 -4.43 -1.95 12.22
CA GLN A 112 -5.13 -3.23 12.38
C GLN A 112 -6.57 -3.19 11.83
N PRO A 113 -6.73 -2.84 10.54
CA PRO A 113 -8.05 -2.70 9.95
C PRO A 113 -8.80 -4.03 9.91
N SER A 114 -10.10 -3.95 10.15
CA SER A 114 -11.08 -4.99 9.81
C SER A 114 -11.97 -4.48 8.67
N SER A 115 -12.63 -5.38 7.94
CA SER A 115 -13.52 -4.97 6.85
C SER A 115 -14.74 -4.17 7.32
N ASP A 116 -15.11 -4.27 8.60
CA ASP A 116 -16.25 -3.57 9.20
C ASP A 116 -15.99 -2.07 9.48
N TYR A 117 -14.77 -1.56 9.24
CA TYR A 117 -14.41 -0.15 9.51
C TYR A 117 -15.20 0.87 8.66
N LEU A 118 -15.82 0.45 7.56
CA LEU A 118 -16.60 1.35 6.70
C LEU A 118 -18.07 1.50 7.13
N THR A 119 -18.48 0.82 8.21
CA THR A 119 -19.87 0.81 8.71
C THR A 119 -20.13 1.74 9.89
N THR A 120 -19.14 2.55 10.32
CA THR A 120 -19.28 3.54 11.40
C THR A 120 -18.98 4.95 10.89
#